data_AF-A0A2J8L2V9-F1
#
_entry.id   AF-A0A2J8L2V9-F1
#
_cell.length_a   1.000
_cell.length_b   1.000
_cell.length_c   1.000
_cell.angle_alpha   90.00
_cell.angle_beta   90.00
_cell.angle_gamma   90.00
#
_symmetry.space_group_name_H-M   'P 1'
#
loop_
_entity.id
_entity.type
_entity.pdbx_description
1 polymer ?
#
loop_
_entity_poly.entity_id
_entity_poly.type
_entity_poly.pdbx_seq_one_letter_code
_entity_poly.pdbx_strand_id
1 'polypeptide(L)'
;MTANHESYLLMASTQNDMEDWVKSIRRVIWGPFGGGIFGQKLEDTVRYEKRYGNRLAPMLVEQCVDFIRQRGLKEEGLFRLP
;
A
#
# COMPACT_ATOMS: atom_id res chain seq x y z
N MET A 1 22.79 17.36 -18.23
CA MET A 1 21.37 17.56 -18.54
C MET A 1 20.70 18.04 -17.27
N THR A 2 20.36 19.33 -17.20
CA THR A 2 19.68 19.91 -16.04
C THR A 2 18.25 19.40 -16.00
N ALA A 3 17.86 18.74 -14.91
CA ALA A 3 16.49 18.31 -14.70
C ALA A 3 15.59 19.55 -14.53
N ASN A 4 14.86 19.91 -15.58
CA ASN A 4 13.78 20.89 -15.46
C ASN A 4 12.70 20.28 -14.56
N HIS A 5 12.47 20.89 -13.40
CA HIS A 5 11.39 20.52 -12.49
C HIS A 5 10.10 21.17 -12.99
N GLU A 6 9.52 20.59 -14.04
CA GLU A 6 8.22 21.05 -14.52
C GLU A 6 7.14 20.65 -13.52
N SER A 7 6.48 21.67 -12.95
CA SER A 7 5.36 21.49 -12.03
C SER A 7 4.06 21.58 -12.81
N TYR A 8 3.22 20.55 -12.70
CA TYR A 8 1.93 20.47 -13.37
C TYR A 8 0.79 20.61 -12.36
N LEU A 9 -0.18 21.48 -12.64
CA LEU A 9 -1.41 21.60 -11.86
C LEU A 9 -2.50 20.70 -12.46
N LEU A 10 -3.06 19.82 -11.63
CA LEU A 10 -4.22 18.99 -11.98
C LEU A 10 -5.43 19.47 -11.19
N MET A 11 -6.58 19.63 -11.86
CA MET A 11 -7.83 20.05 -11.23
C MET A 11 -8.98 19.14 -11.69
N ALA A 12 -9.80 18.71 -10.74
CA ALA A 12 -10.98 17.91 -11.01
C ALA A 12 -12.26 18.74 -10.82
N SER A 13 -13.31 18.43 -11.58
CA SER A 13 -14.59 19.14 -11.51
C SER A 13 -15.42 18.80 -10.29
N THR A 14 -15.10 17.69 -9.60
CA THR A 14 -15.75 17.26 -8.36
C THR A 14 -14.74 16.74 -7.34
N GLN A 15 -15.12 16.74 -6.05
CA GLN A 15 -14.30 16.20 -4.98
C GLN A 15 -14.05 14.70 -5.14
N ASN A 16 -15.06 13.95 -5.60
CA ASN A 16 -14.95 12.50 -5.81
C ASN A 16 -13.94 12.19 -6.92
N ASP A 17 -13.98 12.93 -8.04
CA ASP A 17 -13.00 12.77 -9.12
C ASP A 17 -11.58 13.08 -8.66
N MET A 18 -11.39 14.12 -7.82
CA MET A 18 -10.09 14.42 -7.22
C MET A 18 -9.58 13.24 -6.40
N GLU A 19 -10.42 12.65 -5.55
CA GLU A 19 -10.07 11.52 -4.69
C GLU A 19 -9.68 10.28 -5.52
N ASP A 20 -10.44 9.97 -6.57
CA ASP A 20 -10.16 8.86 -7.48
C ASP A 20 -8.85 9.07 -8.26
N TRP A 21 -8.56 10.31 -8.69
CA TRP A 21 -7.30 10.65 -9.36
C TRP A 21 -6.12 10.53 -8.40
N VAL A 22 -6.22 11.08 -7.19
CA VAL A 22 -5.16 10.98 -6.16
C VAL A 22 -4.88 9.51 -5.84
N LYS A 23 -5.92 8.70 -5.67
CA LYS A 23 -5.79 7.26 -5.42
C LYS A 23 -5.09 6.54 -6.58
N SER A 24 -5.47 6.85 -7.81
CA SER A 24 -4.89 6.25 -9.03
C SER A 24 -3.43 6.64 -9.21
N ILE A 25 -3.09 7.91 -9.05
CA ILE A 25 -1.72 8.44 -9.13
C ILE A 25 -0.85 7.79 -8.06
N ARG A 26 -1.31 7.77 -6.79
CA ARG A 26 -0.59 7.10 -5.69
C ARG A 26 -0.34 5.63 -6.00
N ARG A 27 -1.36 4.91 -6.49
CA ARG A 27 -1.21 3.50 -6.86
C ARG A 27 -0.12 3.27 -7.92
N VAL A 28 -0.01 4.16 -8.91
CA VAL A 28 1.01 4.05 -9.97
C VAL A 28 2.39 4.42 -9.45
N ILE A 29 2.54 5.53 -8.74
CA ILE A 29 3.82 5.97 -8.14
C ILE A 29 4.37 4.88 -7.22
N TRP A 30 3.50 4.30 -6.39
CA TRP A 30 3.87 3.26 -5.44
C TRP A 30 3.76 1.84 -5.99
N GLY A 31 3.42 1.66 -7.28
CA GLY A 31 3.31 0.36 -7.93
C GLY A 31 4.54 -0.53 -7.74
N PRO A 32 5.76 -0.03 -8.02
CA PRO A 32 7.01 -0.75 -7.76
C PRO A 32 7.30 -1.04 -6.27
N PHE A 33 6.61 -0.35 -5.35
CA PHE A 33 6.84 -0.37 -3.91
C PHE A 33 5.67 -0.99 -3.12
N GLY A 34 4.86 -1.85 -3.76
CA GLY A 34 3.74 -2.53 -3.10
C GLY A 34 2.37 -1.88 -3.30
N GLY A 35 2.18 -1.07 -4.34
CA GLY A 35 0.86 -0.65 -4.81
C GLY A 35 0.19 0.47 -4.02
N GLY A 36 0.93 1.22 -3.20
CA GLY A 36 0.42 2.39 -2.47
C GLY A 36 -0.36 2.05 -1.20
N ILE A 37 -0.20 0.83 -0.69
CA ILE A 37 -0.84 0.37 0.55
C ILE A 37 -0.24 0.98 1.82
N PHE A 38 0.97 1.53 1.75
CA PHE A 38 1.65 2.14 2.89
C PHE A 38 1.24 3.62 3.01
N GLY A 39 0.78 4.02 4.19
CA GLY A 39 0.32 5.38 4.48
C GLY A 39 -1.16 5.66 4.17
N GLN A 40 -1.93 4.66 3.72
CA GLN A 40 -3.40 4.76 3.63
C GLN A 40 -4.06 4.32 4.95
N LYS A 41 -5.34 4.67 5.13
CA LYS A 41 -6.10 4.20 6.29
C LYS A 41 -6.26 2.68 6.24
N LEU A 42 -6.17 2.04 7.39
CA LEU A 42 -6.34 0.60 7.52
C LEU A 42 -7.70 0.13 6.97
N GLU A 43 -8.77 0.89 7.25
CA GLU A 43 -10.12 0.59 6.77
C GLU A 43 -10.20 0.55 5.24
N ASP A 44 -9.51 1.45 4.55
CA ASP A 44 -9.49 1.53 3.09
C ASP A 44 -8.74 0.34 2.50
N THR A 45 -7.62 -0.04 3.11
CA THR A 45 -6.87 -1.26 2.75
C THR A 45 -7.75 -2.49 2.84
N VAL A 46 -8.35 -2.72 4.01
CA VAL A 46 -9.15 -3.92 4.28
C VAL A 46 -10.39 -3.93 3.39
N ARG A 47 -11.08 -2.79 3.23
CA ARG A 47 -12.26 -2.68 2.37
C ARG A 47 -11.94 -2.96 0.91
N TYR A 48 -10.81 -2.46 0.40
CA TYR A 48 -10.38 -2.73 -0.97
C TYR A 48 -10.02 -4.20 -1.19
N GLU A 49 -9.38 -4.82 -0.20
CA GLU A 49 -8.95 -6.22 -0.27
C GLU A 49 -10.09 -7.23 -0.06
N LYS A 50 -11.27 -6.82 0.41
CA LYS A 50 -12.46 -7.69 0.51
C LYS A 50 -12.80 -8.41 -0.81
N ARG A 51 -12.41 -7.84 -1.95
CA ARG A 51 -12.56 -8.48 -3.28
C ARG A 51 -11.73 -9.77 -3.43
N TYR A 52 -10.73 -9.97 -2.59
CA TYR A 52 -9.84 -11.14 -2.55
C TYR A 52 -10.19 -12.12 -1.41
N GLY A 53 -11.37 -11.96 -0.80
CA GLY A 53 -11.85 -12.77 0.32
C GLY A 53 -12.22 -11.94 1.54
N ASN A 54 -13.00 -12.52 2.43
CA ASN A 54 -13.36 -11.87 3.68
C ASN A 54 -12.15 -11.87 4.64
N ARG A 55 -11.40 -10.76 4.66
CA ARG A 55 -10.21 -10.58 5.49
C ARG A 55 -10.47 -9.58 6.62
N LEU A 56 -9.88 -9.85 7.78
CA LEU A 56 -9.95 -8.97 8.95
C LEU A 56 -8.72 -8.07 9.09
N ALA A 57 -7.64 -8.41 8.39
CA ALA A 57 -6.40 -7.65 8.35
C ALA A 57 -5.92 -7.49 6.88
N PRO A 58 -5.01 -6.55 6.61
CA PRO A 58 -4.37 -6.45 5.30
C PRO A 58 -3.70 -7.76 4.90
N MET A 59 -3.78 -8.11 3.62
CA MET A 59 -3.19 -9.31 3.04
C MET A 59 -1.70 -9.41 3.33
N LEU A 60 -0.99 -8.27 3.30
CA LEU A 60 0.42 -8.19 3.67
C LEU A 60 0.67 -8.71 5.10
N VAL A 61 -0.16 -8.31 6.06
CA VAL A 61 -0.03 -8.73 7.47
C VAL A 61 -0.27 -10.23 7.58
N GLU A 62 -1.32 -10.74 6.94
CA GLU A 62 -1.62 -12.19 6.94
C GLU A 62 -0.47 -13.00 6.34
N GLN A 63 0.07 -12.57 5.20
CA GLN A 63 1.20 -13.22 4.53
C GLN A 63 2.47 -13.22 5.38
N CYS A 64 2.80 -12.09 6.01
CA CYS A 64 3.94 -12.01 6.92
C CYS A 64 3.79 -12.99 8.09
N VAL A 65 2.60 -13.04 8.71
CA VAL A 65 2.31 -13.97 9.81
C VAL A 65 2.46 -15.42 9.37
N ASP A 66 1.93 -15.78 8.20
CA ASP A 66 2.06 -17.14 7.67
C ASP A 66 3.53 -17.51 7.39
N PHE A 67 4.31 -16.57 6.85
CA PHE A 67 5.74 -16.75 6.63
C PHE A 67 6.50 -17.00 7.95
N ILE A 68 6.24 -16.18 8.97
CA ILE A 68 6.88 -16.33 10.30
C ILE A 68 6.53 -17.69 10.91
N ARG A 69 5.26 -18.12 10.83
CA ARG A 69 4.82 -19.42 11.34
C ARG A 69 5.55 -20.58 10.65
N GLN A 70 5.77 -20.47 9.34
CA GLN A 70 6.42 -21.52 8.56
C GLN A 70 7.94 -21.54 8.70
N ARG A 71 8.58 -20.38 8.85
CA ARG A 71 10.04 -20.23 8.72
C ARG A 71 10.71 -19.58 9.93
N GLY A 72 10.04 -18.65 10.59
CA GLY A 72 10.64 -17.75 11.59
C GLY A 72 10.62 -18.25 13.05
N LEU A 73 9.85 -19.29 13.38
CA LEU A 73 9.66 -19.72 14.78
C LEU A 73 10.94 -20.26 15.45
N LYS A 74 11.95 -20.63 14.67
CA LYS A 74 13.24 -21.12 15.17
C LYS A 74 14.37 -20.09 15.05
N GLU A 75 14.08 -18.93 14.48
CA GLU A 75 15.07 -17.89 14.27
C GLU A 75 15.35 -17.16 15.60
N GLU A 76 16.60 -17.19 16.04
CA GLU A 76 17.03 -16.45 17.21
C GLU A 76 17.02 -14.95 16.91
N GLY A 77 16.45 -14.15 17.81
CA GLY A 77 16.39 -12.70 17.61
C GLY A 77 15.46 -12.27 16.48
N LEU A 78 14.39 -13.03 16.18
CA LEU A 78 13.34 -12.62 15.25
C LEU A 78 12.88 -11.17 15.55
N PHE A 79 12.93 -10.30 14.53
CA PHE A 79 12.68 -8.85 14.61
C PHE A 79 13.65 -8.00 15.44
N ARG A 80 14.83 -8.51 15.83
CA ARG A 80 15.82 -7.72 16.58
C ARG A 80 16.84 -7.01 15.71
N LEU A 81 17.07 -7.47 14.48
CA LEU A 81 17.97 -6.82 13.53
C LEU A 81 17.17 -5.94 12.55
N PRO A 82 17.69 -4.75 12.21
CA PRO A 82 17.05 -3.83 11.25
C PRO A 82 17.13 -4.32 9.81
#